data_AF-A0A2U1PTL7-F1
#
_entry.id   AF-A0A2U1PTL7-F1
#
_cell.length_a   1.000
_cell.length_b   1.000
_cell.length_c   1.000
_cell.angle_alpha   90.00
_cell.angle_beta   90.00
_cell.angle_gamma   90.00
#
_symmetry.space_group_name_H-M   'P 1'
#
loop_
_entity.id
_entity.type
_entity.pdbx_description
1 polymer ?
#
loop_
_entity_poly.entity_id
_entity_poly.type
_entity_poly.pdbx_seq_one_letter_code
_entity_poly.pdbx_strand_id
1 'polypeptide(L)'
;MAGRFPKCQKTAKKIGNRKIYKVLEEIFFREKKAYECDEREYNERIEEVEARVSFRRGIITELEKYGFDDVVDEPLAVLKAAVEDDLGEIARLSQMSHLATLRAAEKSRVMKKMRIVA
;
A
#
# COMPACT_ATOMS: atom_id res chain seq x y z
N MET A 1 -50.48 -0.42 -10.75
CA MET A 1 -50.84 0.92 -10.22
C MET A 1 -49.68 1.88 -10.46
N ALA A 2 -49.68 2.63 -11.58
CA ALA A 2 -48.69 3.68 -11.82
C ALA A 2 -48.98 4.85 -10.87
N GLY A 3 -47.99 5.27 -10.06
CA GLY A 3 -48.19 6.32 -9.07
C GLY A 3 -48.60 7.66 -9.69
N ARG A 4 -49.46 8.41 -9.00
CA ARG A 4 -50.19 9.59 -9.50
C ARG A 4 -49.35 10.71 -10.13
N PHE A 5 -48.01 10.70 -10.06
CA PHE A 5 -47.15 11.70 -10.67
C PHE A 5 -45.80 11.11 -11.14
N PRO A 6 -45.73 10.58 -12.37
CA PRO A 6 -44.51 9.96 -12.91
C PRO A 6 -43.31 10.92 -12.97
N LYS A 7 -43.57 12.22 -13.21
CA LYS A 7 -42.54 13.26 -13.24
C LYS A 7 -41.94 13.50 -11.85
N CYS A 8 -42.77 13.61 -10.81
CA CYS A 8 -42.32 13.78 -9.42
C CYS A 8 -41.51 12.57 -8.93
N GLN A 9 -41.90 11.35 -9.32
CA GLN A 9 -41.13 10.14 -9.00
C GLN A 9 -39.76 10.12 -9.69
N LYS A 10 -39.67 10.54 -10.96
CA LYS A 10 -38.38 10.66 -11.66
C LYS A 10 -37.47 11.70 -11.00
N THR A 11 -38.01 12.83 -10.58
CA THR A 11 -37.27 13.88 -9.88
C THR A 11 -36.82 13.43 -8.49
N ALA A 12 -37.68 12.79 -7.71
CA ALA A 12 -37.33 12.22 -6.40
C ALA A 12 -36.24 11.13 -6.53
N LYS A 13 -36.35 10.25 -7.53
CA LYS A 13 -35.30 9.26 -7.86
C LYS A 13 -33.99 9.93 -8.26
N LYS A 14 -34.02 10.98 -9.11
CA LYS A 14 -32.82 11.76 -9.45
C LYS A 14 -32.18 12.43 -8.23
N ILE A 15 -32.99 13.03 -7.35
CA ILE A 15 -32.50 13.66 -6.10
C ILE A 15 -31.90 12.61 -5.16
N GLY A 16 -32.57 11.47 -4.98
CA GLY A 16 -32.08 10.34 -4.20
C GLY A 16 -30.76 9.79 -4.75
N ASN A 17 -30.69 9.57 -6.06
CA ASN A 17 -29.48 9.13 -6.75
C ASN A 17 -28.34 10.14 -6.55
N ARG A 18 -28.59 11.44 -6.72
CA ARG A 18 -27.57 12.49 -6.51
C ARG A 18 -27.02 12.51 -5.08
N LYS A 19 -27.85 12.23 -4.07
CA LYS A 19 -27.40 12.06 -2.68
C LYS A 19 -26.56 10.78 -2.51
N ILE A 20 -26.98 9.67 -3.10
CA ILE A 20 -26.24 8.40 -3.05
C ILE A 20 -24.87 8.51 -3.73
N TYR A 21 -24.78 9.16 -4.90
CA TYR A 21 -23.51 9.38 -5.60
C TYR A 21 -22.51 10.15 -4.73
N LYS A 22 -22.94 11.20 -4.02
CA LYS A 22 -22.07 11.95 -3.10
C LYS A 22 -21.56 11.10 -1.95
N VAL A 23 -22.42 10.27 -1.36
CA VAL A 23 -22.03 9.38 -0.26
C VAL A 23 -21.01 8.35 -0.74
N LEU A 24 -21.26 7.71 -1.89
CA LEU A 24 -20.34 6.75 -2.47
C LEU A 24 -19.01 7.39 -2.88
N GLU A 25 -19.03 8.62 -3.41
CA GLU A 25 -17.82 9.35 -3.78
C GLU A 25 -16.95 9.63 -2.54
N GLU A 26 -17.56 10.08 -1.45
CA GLU A 26 -16.85 10.29 -0.18
C GLU A 26 -16.26 9.00 0.40
N ILE A 27 -16.99 7.89 0.34
CA ILE A 27 -16.49 6.58 0.79
C ILE A 27 -15.25 6.17 -0.02
N PHE A 28 -15.34 6.19 -1.35
CA PHE A 28 -14.23 5.79 -2.21
C PHE A 28 -13.05 6.78 -2.14
N PHE A 29 -13.32 8.05 -1.88
CA PHE A 29 -12.27 9.03 -1.63
C PHE A 29 -11.48 8.71 -0.37
N ARG A 30 -12.17 8.38 0.73
CA ARG A 30 -11.52 7.99 1.99
C ARG A 30 -10.74 6.68 1.85
N GLU A 31 -11.32 5.67 1.22
CA GLU A 31 -10.61 4.41 0.95
C GLU A 31 -9.38 4.63 0.09
N LYS A 32 -9.48 5.45 -0.96
CA LYS A 32 -8.32 5.83 -1.79
C LYS A 32 -7.23 6.45 -0.93
N LYS A 33 -7.59 7.42 -0.07
CA LYS A 33 -6.64 8.12 0.80
C LYS A 33 -5.98 7.18 1.80
N ALA A 34 -6.72 6.22 2.35
CA ALA A 34 -6.15 5.20 3.22
C ALA A 34 -5.08 4.38 2.48
N TYR A 35 -5.37 3.90 1.28
CA TYR A 35 -4.37 3.15 0.49
C TYR A 35 -3.17 3.99 0.07
N GLU A 36 -3.33 5.28 -0.22
CA GLU A 36 -2.20 6.19 -0.47
C GLU A 36 -1.35 6.40 0.79
N CYS A 37 -1.95 6.41 1.99
CA CYS A 37 -1.20 6.46 3.24
C CYS A 37 -0.47 5.13 3.49
N ASP A 38 -1.13 3.99 3.32
CA ASP A 38 -0.52 2.66 3.48
C ASP A 38 0.72 2.52 2.58
N GLU A 39 0.59 2.92 1.31
CA GLU A 39 1.69 2.88 0.33
C GLU A 39 2.90 3.69 0.78
N ARG A 40 2.68 4.91 1.27
CA ARG A 40 3.74 5.77 1.81
C ARG A 40 4.40 5.13 3.03
N GLU A 41 3.61 4.61 3.98
CA GLU A 41 4.13 3.96 5.19
C GLU A 41 4.97 2.72 4.85
N TYR A 42 4.55 1.93 3.85
CA TYR A 42 5.36 0.79 3.39
C TYR A 42 6.67 1.24 2.75
N ASN A 43 6.67 2.31 1.96
CA ASN A 43 7.89 2.82 1.34
C ASN A 43 8.85 3.43 2.36
N GLU A 44 8.35 4.21 3.33
CA GLU A 44 9.16 4.73 4.45
C GLU A 44 9.82 3.56 5.21
N ARG A 45 9.05 2.48 5.45
CA ARG A 45 9.60 1.29 6.10
C ARG A 45 10.64 0.56 5.24
N ILE A 46 10.48 0.52 3.92
CA ILE A 46 11.48 -0.05 3.01
C ILE A 46 12.81 0.70 3.16
N GLU A 47 12.79 2.03 3.15
CA GLU A 47 14.00 2.86 3.28
C GLU A 47 14.74 2.57 4.60
N GLU A 48 14.01 2.41 5.71
CA GLU A 48 14.62 2.02 7.00
C GLU A 48 15.30 0.65 6.94
N VAL A 49 14.66 -0.35 6.30
CA VAL A 49 15.20 -1.70 6.19
C VAL A 49 16.40 -1.72 5.23
N GLU A 50 16.37 -0.97 4.14
CA GLU A 50 17.50 -0.81 3.23
C GLU A 50 18.73 -0.20 3.91
N ALA A 51 18.52 0.80 4.78
CA ALA A 51 19.58 1.38 5.60
C ALA A 51 20.16 0.34 6.57
N ARG A 52 19.31 -0.48 7.21
CA ARG A 52 19.72 -1.59 8.09
C ARG A 52 20.53 -2.66 7.34
N VAL A 53 20.10 -3.05 6.14
CA VAL A 53 20.83 -3.98 5.26
C VAL A 53 22.20 -3.42 4.91
N SER A 54 22.26 -2.16 4.51
CA SER A 54 23.52 -1.48 4.14
C SER A 54 24.50 -1.46 5.31
N PHE A 55 24.02 -1.14 6.51
CA PHE A 55 24.81 -1.16 7.73
C PHE A 55 25.36 -2.57 8.05
N ARG A 56 24.50 -3.60 8.01
CA ARG A 56 24.92 -4.99 8.26
C ARG A 56 25.92 -5.50 7.23
N ARG A 57 25.73 -5.18 5.95
CA ARG A 57 26.69 -5.52 4.90
C ARG A 57 28.05 -4.89 5.15
N GLY A 58 28.10 -3.64 5.63
CA GLY A 58 29.34 -3.01 6.07
C GLY A 58 30.05 -3.81 7.16
N ILE A 59 29.33 -4.24 8.20
CA ILE A 59 29.89 -5.08 9.28
C ILE A 59 30.41 -6.41 8.73
N ILE A 60 29.62 -7.09 7.88
CA ILE A 60 30.01 -8.35 7.23
C ILE A 60 31.33 -8.17 6.48
N THR A 61 31.46 -7.12 5.67
CA THR A 61 32.69 -6.83 4.92
C THR A 61 33.89 -6.60 5.84
N GLU A 62 33.72 -5.97 7.01
CA GLU A 62 34.81 -5.82 7.98
C GLU A 62 35.19 -7.15 8.63
N LEU A 63 34.21 -7.99 8.99
CA LEU A 63 34.47 -9.30 9.59
C LEU A 63 35.15 -10.27 8.62
N GLU A 64 34.79 -10.24 7.33
CA GLU A 64 35.40 -11.10 6.30
C GLU A 64 36.90 -10.83 6.08
N LYS A 65 37.42 -9.66 6.51
CA LYS A 65 38.86 -9.35 6.45
C LYS A 65 39.70 -10.19 7.41
N TYR A 66 39.11 -10.75 8.45
CA TYR A 66 39.83 -11.52 9.47
C TYR A 66 40.09 -12.99 9.04
N GLY A 67 39.55 -13.43 7.90
CA GLY A 67 39.72 -14.80 7.41
C GLY A 67 38.86 -15.82 8.15
N PHE A 68 39.19 -17.11 8.02
CA PHE A 68 38.51 -18.18 8.74
C PHE A 68 39.00 -18.22 10.19
N ASP A 69 38.09 -17.91 11.11
CA ASP A 69 38.29 -17.92 12.55
C ASP A 69 36.98 -18.39 13.20
N ASP A 70 37.02 -19.46 13.99
CA ASP A 70 35.83 -20.07 14.61
C ASP A 70 35.04 -19.06 15.48
N VAL A 71 35.69 -18.03 16.02
CA VAL A 71 35.04 -16.97 16.81
C VAL A 71 34.27 -16.00 15.92
N VAL A 72 34.69 -15.84 14.67
CA VAL A 72 34.10 -14.91 13.69
C VAL A 72 33.07 -15.59 12.80
N ASP A 73 33.26 -16.87 12.50
CA ASP A 73 32.43 -17.62 11.54
C ASP A 73 30.96 -17.75 11.98
N GLU A 74 30.70 -18.05 13.26
CA GLU A 74 29.33 -18.13 13.78
C GLU A 74 28.61 -16.76 13.76
N PRO A 75 29.18 -15.65 14.31
CA PRO A 75 28.60 -14.32 14.17
C PRO A 75 28.38 -13.88 12.72
N LEU A 76 29.30 -14.23 11.82
CA LEU A 76 29.19 -13.91 10.40
C LEU A 76 28.00 -14.62 9.75
N ALA A 77 27.80 -15.90 10.07
CA ALA A 77 26.66 -16.68 9.59
C ALA A 77 25.32 -16.08 10.08
N VAL A 78 25.25 -15.67 11.36
CA VAL A 78 24.08 -15.00 11.93
C VAL A 78 23.80 -13.67 11.23
N LEU A 79 24.82 -12.84 10.98
CA LEU A 79 24.66 -11.57 10.28
C LEU A 79 24.18 -11.76 8.84
N LYS A 80 24.71 -12.77 8.12
CA LYS A 80 24.28 -13.10 6.76
C LYS A 80 22.81 -13.54 6.73
N ALA A 81 22.40 -14.40 7.66
CA ALA A 81 20.99 -14.80 7.78
C ALA A 81 20.07 -13.59 8.06
N ALA A 82 20.49 -12.68 8.96
CA ALA A 82 19.72 -11.47 9.25
C ALA A 82 19.60 -10.51 8.05
N VAL A 83 20.58 -10.48 7.15
CA VAL A 83 20.48 -9.73 5.89
C VAL A 83 19.45 -10.37 4.96
N GLU A 84 19.43 -11.70 4.84
CA GLU A 84 18.42 -12.39 4.02
C GLU A 84 17.00 -12.17 4.56
N ASP A 85 16.81 -12.20 5.88
CA ASP A 85 15.52 -11.89 6.51
C ASP A 85 15.06 -10.45 6.20
N ASP A 86 15.97 -9.48 6.26
CA ASP A 86 15.68 -8.09 5.90
C ASP A 86 15.29 -7.94 4.43
N LEU A 87 15.99 -8.64 3.51
CA LEU A 87 15.66 -8.64 2.09
C LEU A 87 14.27 -9.26 1.86
N GLY A 88 13.91 -10.28 2.62
CA GLY A 88 12.56 -10.83 2.66
C GLY A 88 11.51 -9.82 3.13
N GLU A 89 11.81 -9.04 4.18
CA GLU A 89 10.95 -7.95 4.67
C GLU A 89 10.74 -6.90 3.57
N ILE A 90 11.81 -6.44 2.90
CA ILE A 90 11.74 -5.48 1.78
C ILE A 90 10.84 -6.02 0.67
N ALA A 91 11.06 -7.26 0.21
CA ALA A 91 10.26 -7.85 -0.86
C ALA A 91 8.77 -7.89 -0.52
N ARG A 92 8.42 -8.27 0.72
CA ARG A 92 7.03 -8.28 1.19
C ARG A 92 6.44 -6.86 1.23
N LEU A 93 7.19 -5.89 1.75
CA LEU A 93 6.74 -4.49 1.81
C LEU A 93 6.52 -3.91 0.41
N SER A 94 7.40 -4.20 -0.55
CA SER A 94 7.25 -3.76 -1.94
C SER A 94 5.98 -4.33 -2.58
N GLN A 95 5.66 -5.60 -2.31
CA GLN A 95 4.40 -6.20 -2.77
C GLN A 95 3.18 -5.52 -2.15
N MET A 96 3.24 -5.18 -0.85
CA MET A 96 2.16 -4.48 -0.16
C MET A 96 1.97 -3.06 -0.67
N SER A 97 3.06 -2.31 -0.88
CA SER A 97 3.07 -0.98 -1.50
C SER A 97 2.44 -1.00 -2.90
N HIS A 98 2.84 -1.96 -3.73
CA HIS A 98 2.25 -2.15 -5.06
C HIS A 98 0.74 -2.42 -4.98
N LEU A 99 0.31 -3.31 -4.07
CA LEU A 99 -1.10 -3.63 -3.91
C LEU A 99 -1.92 -2.43 -3.41
N ALA A 100 -1.39 -1.62 -2.50
CA ALA A 100 -2.02 -0.39 -2.04
C ALA A 100 -2.22 0.59 -3.20
N THR A 101 -1.20 0.78 -4.05
CA THR A 101 -1.31 1.57 -5.28
C THR A 101 -2.43 1.08 -6.20
N LEU A 102 -2.50 -0.24 -6.45
CA LEU A 102 -3.55 -0.82 -7.31
C LEU A 102 -4.95 -0.58 -6.74
N ARG A 103 -5.13 -0.72 -5.44
CA ARG A 103 -6.41 -0.46 -4.77
C ARG A 103 -6.80 1.02 -4.86
N ALA A 104 -5.86 1.95 -4.64
CA ALA A 104 -6.10 3.39 -4.81
C ALA A 104 -6.50 3.76 -6.26
N ALA A 105 -5.84 3.13 -7.25
CA ALA A 105 -6.16 3.30 -8.67
C ALA A 105 -7.57 2.78 -9.00
N GLU A 106 -7.98 1.65 -8.42
CA GLU A 106 -9.33 1.13 -8.57
C GLU A 106 -10.39 2.11 -8.04
N LYS A 107 -10.19 2.67 -6.83
CA LYS A 107 -11.12 3.66 -6.28
C LYS A 107 -11.21 4.90 -7.16
N SER A 108 -10.08 5.37 -7.68
CA SER A 108 -10.04 6.48 -8.66
C SER A 108 -10.85 6.17 -9.92
N ARG A 109 -10.75 4.94 -10.44
CA ARG A 109 -11.50 4.48 -11.63
C ARG A 109 -13.00 4.44 -11.36
N VAL A 110 -13.42 3.93 -10.20
CA VAL A 110 -14.84 3.88 -9.82
C VAL A 110 -15.41 5.29 -9.68
N MET A 111 -14.74 6.18 -8.96
CA MET A 111 -15.18 7.58 -8.82
C MET A 111 -15.28 8.29 -10.17
N LYS A 112 -14.31 8.09 -11.08
CA LYS A 112 -14.37 8.65 -12.44
C LYS A 112 -15.60 8.16 -13.21
N LYS A 113 -15.93 6.87 -13.14
CA LYS A 113 -17.14 6.31 -13.76
C LYS A 113 -18.42 6.91 -13.16
N MET A 114 -18.47 7.07 -11.84
CA MET A 114 -19.63 7.67 -11.18
C MET A 114 -19.91 9.10 -11.66
N ARG A 115 -18.86 9.91 -11.85
CA ARG A 115 -19.00 11.29 -12.37
C ARG A 115 -19.52 11.37 -13.79
N ILE A 116 -19.39 10.31 -14.59
CA ILE A 116 -19.94 10.24 -15.96
C ILE A 116 -21.44 9.90 -15.94
N VAL A 117 -21.89 9.14 -14.93
CA VAL A 117 -23.26 8.61 -14.85
C VAL A 117 -24.17 9.44 -13.93
N ALA A 118 -23.59 10.22 -13.00
CA ALA A 118 -24.29 11.10 -12.06
C ALA A 118 -24.81 12.39 -12.72
#